data_AF-A0A3A8LA46-F1
#
_entry.id   AF-A0A3A8LA46-F1
#
_cell.length_a   1.000
_cell.length_b   1.000
_cell.length_c   1.000
_cell.angle_alpha   90.00
_cell.angle_beta   90.00
_cell.angle_gamma   90.00
#
_symmetry.space_group_name_H-M   'P 1'
#
loop_
_entity.id
_entity.type
_entity.pdbx_description
1 polymer ?
#
loop_
_entity_poly.entity_id
_entity_poly.type
_entity_poly.pdbx_seq_one_letter_code
_entity_poly.pdbx_strand_id
1 'polypeptide(L)'
;MKRLHPILVLAFLLASCLRPSSTLPAKLEEDPSIVFPAFFAQPAVSLGTEGTVYELDGDTLRALSIATQDLLSPQDKPLLCGSRLESQQYRVIRQGDLFFIRIDEDPKACGRTHPALDSGASYAIHRDGRILRRGMDGSADVTDSADSGVNATPGEPGAASPGSLGEGPSPFLPSSWQDAGTQGPAPTP
;
A
#
# COMPACT_ATOMS: atom_id res chain seq x y z
N MET A 1 -6.32 -23.13 -63.40
CA MET A 1 -5.62 -23.05 -62.10
C MET A 1 -5.29 -21.59 -61.79
N LYS A 2 -6.13 -20.83 -61.05
CA LYS A 2 -5.88 -19.42 -60.64
C LYS A 2 -7.01 -18.88 -59.74
N ARG A 3 -7.29 -19.53 -58.60
CA ARG A 3 -8.27 -19.01 -57.60
C ARG A 3 -7.93 -19.34 -56.14
N LEU A 4 -6.68 -19.75 -55.83
CA LEU A 4 -6.28 -20.02 -54.45
C LEU A 4 -5.76 -18.79 -53.68
N HIS A 5 -5.30 -17.75 -54.38
CA HIS A 5 -4.72 -16.57 -53.75
C HIS A 5 -5.71 -15.66 -53.00
N PRO A 6 -6.96 -15.43 -53.45
CA PRO A 6 -7.85 -14.51 -52.73
C PRO A 6 -8.38 -15.12 -51.41
N ILE A 7 -8.43 -16.46 -51.33
CA ILE A 7 -8.92 -17.18 -50.15
C ILE A 7 -7.90 -17.09 -49.00
N LEU A 8 -6.60 -17.15 -49.32
CA LEU A 8 -5.52 -17.14 -48.33
C LEU A 8 -5.32 -15.75 -47.71
N VAL A 9 -5.53 -14.68 -48.49
CA VAL A 9 -5.49 -13.29 -48.00
C VAL A 9 -6.68 -12.98 -47.10
N LEU A 10 -7.87 -13.52 -47.42
CA LEU A 10 -9.06 -13.35 -46.58
C LEU A 10 -8.90 -14.06 -45.22
N ALA A 11 -8.28 -15.23 -45.19
CA ALA A 11 -8.01 -15.97 -43.95
C ALA A 11 -7.04 -15.23 -43.01
N PHE A 12 -6.01 -14.58 -43.55
CA PHE A 12 -5.07 -13.77 -42.76
C PHE A 12 -5.71 -12.50 -42.17
N LEU A 13 -6.67 -11.89 -42.88
CA LEU A 13 -7.42 -10.73 -42.37
C LEU A 13 -8.39 -11.11 -41.24
N LEU A 14 -8.98 -12.31 -41.30
CA LEU A 14 -9.88 -12.82 -40.26
C LEU A 14 -9.15 -13.27 -38.98
N ALA A 15 -7.90 -13.72 -39.08
CA ALA A 15 -7.08 -14.11 -37.93
C ALA A 15 -6.57 -12.91 -37.10
N SER A 16 -6.57 -11.69 -37.66
CA SER A 16 -6.04 -10.48 -37.00
C SER A 16 -7.03 -9.79 -36.06
N CYS A 17 -8.25 -10.32 -35.91
CA CYS A 17 -9.28 -9.77 -35.02
C CYS A 17 -9.32 -10.43 -33.63
N LEU A 18 -8.51 -11.46 -33.36
CA LEU A 18 -8.29 -11.94 -32.00
C LEU A 18 -7.31 -11.01 -31.28
N ARG A 19 -7.78 -9.79 -30.97
CA ARG A 19 -7.17 -9.02 -29.89
C ARG A 19 -7.37 -9.86 -28.62
N PRO A 20 -6.30 -10.20 -27.86
CA PRO A 20 -6.50 -10.75 -26.54
C PRO A 20 -7.40 -9.76 -25.79
N SER A 21 -8.59 -10.21 -25.42
CA SER A 21 -9.43 -9.45 -24.50
C SER A 21 -8.55 -9.17 -23.30
N SER A 22 -8.22 -7.90 -23.08
CA SER A 22 -7.65 -7.45 -21.82
C SER A 22 -8.58 -7.99 -20.75
N THR A 23 -8.17 -9.07 -20.08
CA THR A 23 -8.84 -9.56 -18.90
C THR A 23 -8.76 -8.41 -17.92
N LEU A 24 -9.88 -7.70 -17.78
CA LEU A 24 -10.10 -6.75 -16.71
C LEU A 24 -9.60 -7.47 -15.45
N PRO A 25 -8.66 -6.89 -14.69
CA PRO A 25 -8.06 -7.60 -13.57
C PRO A 25 -9.20 -8.12 -12.72
N ALA A 26 -9.26 -9.44 -12.56
CA ALA A 26 -10.30 -10.06 -11.74
C ALA A 26 -10.30 -9.30 -10.42
N LYS A 27 -11.46 -8.73 -10.06
CA LYS A 27 -11.61 -8.00 -8.80
C LYS A 27 -10.99 -8.87 -7.72
N LEU A 28 -9.91 -8.39 -7.10
CA LEU A 28 -9.19 -9.18 -6.11
C LEU A 28 -10.20 -9.57 -5.03
N GLU A 29 -10.39 -10.87 -4.83
CA GLU A 29 -11.26 -11.39 -3.80
C GLU A 29 -10.49 -11.33 -2.48
N GLU A 30 -10.50 -10.14 -1.88
CA GLU A 30 -9.86 -9.91 -0.59
C GLU A 30 -10.71 -10.52 0.53
N ASP A 31 -10.05 -11.27 1.42
CA ASP A 31 -10.65 -11.84 2.63
C ASP A 31 -10.32 -10.93 3.83
N PRO A 32 -11.27 -10.07 4.26
CA PRO A 32 -11.06 -9.16 5.38
C PRO A 32 -10.91 -9.89 6.72
N SER A 33 -11.26 -11.17 6.83
CA SER A 33 -11.13 -11.91 8.09
C SER A 33 -9.67 -12.27 8.43
N ILE A 34 -8.76 -12.19 7.46
CA ILE A 34 -7.34 -12.49 7.64
C ILE A 34 -6.65 -11.32 8.34
N VAL A 35 -6.31 -11.43 9.62
CA VAL A 35 -5.58 -10.40 10.37
C VAL A 35 -4.07 -10.52 10.13
N PHE A 36 -3.39 -9.40 9.87
CA PHE A 36 -1.94 -9.38 9.74
C PHE A 36 -1.26 -9.68 11.09
N PRO A 37 -0.23 -10.53 11.12
CA PRO A 37 0.55 -10.72 12.33
C PRO A 37 1.29 -9.43 12.68
N ALA A 38 1.62 -9.25 13.96
CA ALA A 38 2.51 -8.19 14.40
C ALA A 38 3.93 -8.46 13.88
N PHE A 39 4.23 -7.99 12.66
CA PHE A 39 5.48 -8.28 11.97
C PHE A 39 6.69 -8.01 12.87
N PHE A 40 6.71 -6.89 13.59
CA PHE A 40 7.85 -6.46 14.43
C PHE A 40 7.83 -6.96 15.88
N ALA A 41 6.85 -7.78 16.28
CA ALA A 41 6.78 -8.31 17.64
C ALA A 41 7.93 -9.27 17.98
N GLN A 42 8.51 -9.90 16.96
CA GLN A 42 9.73 -10.71 17.09
C GLN A 42 10.83 -10.13 16.19
N PRO A 43 12.11 -10.30 16.51
CA PRO A 43 13.19 -9.94 15.58
C PRO A 43 13.15 -10.88 14.37
N ALA A 44 13.31 -10.33 13.17
CA ALA A 44 13.52 -11.14 11.98
C ALA A 44 14.92 -11.77 12.02
N VAL A 45 15.07 -12.96 11.43
CA VAL A 45 16.40 -13.47 11.11
C VAL A 45 16.97 -12.58 10.00
N SER A 46 17.92 -11.71 10.35
CA SER A 46 18.60 -10.85 9.37
C SER A 46 19.45 -11.70 8.44
N LEU A 47 19.09 -11.72 7.16
CA LEU A 47 19.89 -12.34 6.11
C LEU A 47 21.08 -11.44 5.80
N GLY A 48 22.27 -12.02 5.63
CA GLY A 48 23.50 -11.27 5.32
C GLY A 48 24.58 -11.31 6.41
N THR A 49 24.41 -12.15 7.44
CA THR A 49 25.51 -12.43 8.37
C THR A 49 26.57 -13.28 7.67
N GLU A 50 27.81 -12.78 7.62
CA GLU A 50 28.92 -13.45 6.95
C GLU A 50 29.13 -14.87 7.50
N GLY A 51 29.34 -15.84 6.61
CA GLY A 51 29.55 -17.24 6.99
C GLY A 51 28.28 -18.05 7.31
N THR A 52 27.09 -17.43 7.29
CA THR A 52 25.82 -18.15 7.46
C THR A 52 25.15 -18.38 6.11
N VAL A 53 24.76 -19.63 5.85
CA VAL A 53 23.95 -19.99 4.67
C VAL A 53 22.49 -19.99 5.08
N TYR A 54 21.66 -19.34 4.28
CA TYR A 54 20.21 -19.30 4.46
C TYR A 54 19.54 -19.93 3.26
N GLU A 55 18.53 -20.75 3.52
CA GLU A 55 17.67 -21.32 2.48
C GLU A 55 16.30 -20.63 2.52
N LEU A 56 15.85 -20.19 1.35
CA LEU A 56 14.49 -19.70 1.12
C LEU A 56 13.80 -20.69 0.19
N ASP A 57 12.70 -21.28 0.66
CA ASP A 57 11.95 -22.24 -0.15
C ASP A 57 11.26 -21.57 -1.34
N GLY A 58 10.96 -22.36 -2.37
CA GLY A 58 10.40 -21.86 -3.62
C GLY A 58 8.99 -21.26 -3.49
N ASP A 59 8.20 -21.70 -2.52
CA ASP A 59 6.87 -21.12 -2.27
C ASP A 59 7.02 -19.74 -1.61
N THR A 60 7.94 -19.59 -0.66
CA THR A 60 8.31 -18.29 -0.08
C THR A 60 8.82 -17.31 -1.13
N LEU A 61 9.74 -17.73 -2.01
CA LEU A 61 10.25 -16.89 -3.08
C LEU A 61 9.16 -16.47 -4.07
N ARG A 62 8.25 -17.39 -4.42
CA ARG A 62 7.11 -17.08 -5.29
C ARG A 62 6.18 -16.06 -4.64
N ALA A 63 5.81 -16.26 -3.37
CA ALA A 63 4.96 -15.32 -2.65
C ALA A 63 5.59 -13.93 -2.57
N LEU A 64 6.88 -13.84 -2.24
CA LEU A 64 7.62 -12.58 -2.22
C LEU A 64 7.60 -11.88 -3.57
N SER A 65 7.88 -12.62 -4.65
CA SER A 65 7.84 -12.07 -6.02
C SER A 65 6.47 -11.51 -6.38
N ILE A 66 5.38 -12.18 -5.97
CA ILE A 66 4.01 -11.74 -6.24
C ILE A 66 3.71 -10.43 -5.51
N ALA A 67 4.02 -10.36 -4.20
CA ALA A 67 3.83 -9.14 -3.42
C ALA A 67 4.63 -7.95 -4.00
N THR A 68 5.88 -8.19 -4.36
CA THR A 68 6.76 -7.17 -4.93
C THR A 68 6.26 -6.68 -6.30
N GLN A 69 5.77 -7.56 -7.17
CA GLN A 69 5.23 -7.17 -8.47
C GLN A 69 3.90 -6.40 -8.34
N ASP A 70 3.05 -6.76 -7.36
CA ASP A 70 1.81 -6.02 -7.09
C ASP A 70 2.13 -4.60 -6.61
N LEU A 71 3.07 -4.46 -5.66
CA LEU A 71 3.44 -3.14 -5.10
C LEU A 71 4.24 -2.28 -6.09
N LEU A 72 5.26 -2.86 -6.71
CA LEU A 72 6.26 -2.18 -7.52
C LEU A 72 6.12 -2.56 -9.00
N SER A 73 4.89 -2.46 -9.50
CA SER A 73 4.58 -2.75 -10.90
C SER A 73 5.54 -2.01 -11.85
N PRO A 74 6.03 -2.68 -12.91
CA PRO A 74 6.97 -2.08 -13.86
C PRO A 74 6.44 -0.75 -14.39
N GLN A 75 7.27 0.29 -14.34
CA GLN A 75 6.93 1.60 -14.87
C GLN A 75 7.85 1.94 -16.05
N ASP A 76 7.26 2.52 -17.10
CA ASP A 76 8.00 3.03 -18.26
C ASP A 76 8.79 4.33 -17.96
N LYS A 77 8.63 4.87 -16.74
CA LYS A 77 9.20 6.15 -16.31
C LYS A 77 10.23 5.97 -15.20
N PRO A 78 11.16 6.93 -15.05
CA PRO A 78 12.10 6.93 -13.92
C PRO A 78 11.33 6.87 -12.59
N LEU A 79 11.61 5.83 -11.81
CA LEU A 79 11.00 5.63 -10.50
C LEU A 79 11.62 6.59 -9.47
N LEU A 80 10.74 7.17 -8.64
CA LEU A 80 11.14 7.80 -7.38
C LEU A 80 11.90 6.77 -6.54
N CYS A 81 12.85 7.24 -5.72
CA CYS A 81 13.73 6.33 -4.99
C CYS A 81 12.95 5.27 -4.20
N GLY A 82 11.93 5.67 -3.44
CA GLY A 82 11.14 4.74 -2.62
C GLY A 82 10.26 3.75 -3.38
N SER A 83 10.20 3.85 -4.72
CA SER A 83 9.48 2.91 -5.59
C SER A 83 10.41 1.94 -6.32
N ARG A 84 11.72 1.97 -6.02
CA ARG A 84 12.70 1.08 -6.64
C ARG A 84 12.84 -0.22 -5.85
N LEU A 85 13.19 -1.31 -6.52
CA LEU A 85 13.36 -2.61 -5.87
C LEU A 85 14.51 -2.60 -4.87
N GLU A 86 15.60 -1.93 -5.21
CA GLU A 86 16.82 -1.84 -4.38
C GLU A 86 16.66 -0.98 -3.13
N SER A 87 15.57 -0.21 -3.03
CA SER A 87 15.27 0.63 -1.87
C SER A 87 14.20 0.03 -0.96
N GLN A 88 13.83 -1.23 -1.16
CA GLN A 88 12.87 -1.91 -0.29
C GLN A 88 13.57 -2.85 0.69
N GLN A 89 12.96 -3.01 1.86
CA GLN A 89 13.20 -4.07 2.81
C GLN A 89 12.00 -5.01 2.83
N TYR A 90 12.29 -6.30 2.95
CA TYR A 90 11.30 -7.36 2.89
C TYR A 90 11.32 -8.15 4.17
N ARG A 91 10.13 -8.47 4.68
CA ARG A 91 9.95 -9.35 5.81
C ARG A 91 8.87 -10.36 5.52
N VAL A 92 9.15 -11.62 5.80
CA VAL A 92 8.23 -12.73 5.54
C VAL A 92 7.98 -13.52 6.82
N ILE A 93 6.71 -13.82 7.09
CA ILE A 93 6.27 -14.73 8.14
C ILE A 93 5.39 -15.78 7.47
N ARG A 94 5.71 -17.06 7.68
CA ARG A 94 4.92 -18.17 7.17
C ARG A 94 4.11 -18.82 8.28
N GLN A 95 2.80 -19.00 8.08
CA GLN A 95 1.90 -19.69 8.99
C GLN A 95 1.05 -20.69 8.19
N GLY A 96 1.41 -21.97 8.26
CA GLY A 96 0.76 -23.01 7.45
C GLY A 96 0.94 -22.74 5.95
N ASP A 97 -0.20 -22.55 5.26
CA ASP A 97 -0.26 -22.26 3.82
C ASP A 97 -0.38 -20.76 3.50
N LEU A 98 -0.26 -19.89 4.50
CA LEU A 98 -0.25 -18.44 4.32
C LEU A 98 1.16 -17.86 4.49
N PHE A 99 1.48 -16.92 3.60
CA PHE A 99 2.67 -16.09 3.61
C PHE A 99 2.24 -14.67 3.91
N PHE A 100 2.65 -14.16 5.06
CA PHE A 100 2.49 -12.77 5.43
C PHE A 100 3.77 -12.03 5.06
N ILE A 101 3.65 -11.04 4.19
CA ILE A 101 4.79 -10.29 3.68
C ILE A 101 4.59 -8.82 4.02
N ARG A 102 5.61 -8.22 4.61
CA ARG A 102 5.71 -6.78 4.81
C ARG A 102 6.83 -6.25 3.91
N ILE A 103 6.51 -5.21 3.16
CA ILE A 103 7.46 -4.47 2.33
C ILE A 103 7.49 -3.05 2.87
N ASP A 104 8.68 -2.56 3.18
CA ASP A 104 8.92 -1.21 3.68
C ASP A 104 10.01 -0.55 2.86
N GLU A 105 9.92 0.75 2.65
CA GLU A 105 11.04 1.52 2.12
C GLU A 105 12.22 1.54 3.10
N ASP A 106 13.44 1.31 2.59
CA ASP A 106 14.67 1.62 3.30
C ASP A 106 15.00 3.12 3.15
N PRO A 107 14.82 3.95 4.19
CA PRO A 107 15.12 5.37 4.08
C PRO A 107 16.61 5.61 3.78
N LYS A 108 17.51 4.73 4.24
CA LYS A 108 18.96 4.89 4.02
C LYS A 108 19.33 4.67 2.56
N ALA A 109 18.68 3.74 1.88
CA ALA A 109 18.87 3.53 0.44
C ALA A 109 18.49 4.78 -0.37
N CYS A 110 17.60 5.62 0.17
CA CYS A 110 17.18 6.88 -0.41
C CYS A 110 17.84 8.13 0.21
N GLY A 111 18.88 7.98 1.04
CA GLY A 111 19.57 9.10 1.67
C GLY A 111 18.74 9.87 2.71
N ARG A 112 17.68 9.25 3.23
CA ARG A 112 16.80 9.78 4.26
C ARG A 112 17.11 9.16 5.62
N THR A 113 16.74 9.87 6.68
CA THR A 113 16.85 9.40 8.06
C THR A 113 15.58 8.74 8.58
N HIS A 114 14.43 9.07 7.99
CA HIS A 114 13.12 8.58 8.40
C HIS A 114 12.36 8.00 7.18
N PRO A 115 11.55 6.95 7.38
CA PRO A 115 10.72 6.40 6.32
C PRO A 115 9.65 7.40 5.88
N ALA A 116 9.16 7.27 4.64
CA ALA A 116 7.98 7.99 4.21
C ALA A 116 6.72 7.38 4.85
N LEU A 117 5.73 8.22 5.18
CA LEU A 117 4.56 7.81 5.95
C LEU A 117 3.75 6.68 5.27
N ASP A 118 3.64 6.73 3.95
CA ASP A 118 2.82 5.80 3.16
C ASP A 118 3.68 4.92 2.24
N SER A 119 4.86 4.52 2.74
CA SER A 119 5.90 3.85 1.93
C SER A 119 6.02 2.34 2.17
N GLY A 120 4.98 1.72 2.73
CA GLY A 120 4.95 0.31 3.02
C GLY A 120 3.61 -0.35 2.69
N ALA A 121 3.65 -1.68 2.65
CA ALA A 121 2.49 -2.50 2.38
C ALA A 121 2.63 -3.89 3.02
N SER A 122 1.49 -4.43 3.43
CA SER A 122 1.33 -5.76 4.00
C SER A 122 0.50 -6.63 3.06
N TYR A 123 0.93 -7.87 2.86
CA TYR A 123 0.28 -8.85 1.99
C TYR A 123 0.05 -10.17 2.72
N ALA A 124 -1.11 -10.77 2.50
CA ALA A 124 -1.38 -12.15 2.86
C ALA A 124 -1.57 -12.93 1.56
N ILE A 125 -0.68 -13.90 1.31
CA ILE A 125 -0.64 -14.67 0.08
C ILE A 125 -0.80 -16.14 0.42
N HIS A 126 -1.73 -16.81 -0.26
CA HIS A 126 -1.87 -18.25 -0.13
C HIS A 126 -0.75 -18.98 -0.88
N ARG A 127 -0.45 -20.21 -0.47
CA ARG A 127 0.57 -21.04 -1.10
C ARG A 127 0.37 -21.24 -2.60
N ASP A 128 -0.85 -21.19 -3.11
CA ASP A 128 -1.09 -21.25 -4.57
C ASP A 128 -0.70 -19.96 -5.33
N GLY A 129 -0.31 -18.90 -4.63
CA GLY A 129 0.09 -17.61 -5.19
C GLY A 129 -1.04 -16.57 -5.25
N ARG A 130 -2.26 -16.88 -4.80
CA ARG A 130 -3.32 -15.88 -4.75
C ARG A 130 -3.07 -14.89 -3.60
N ILE A 131 -3.17 -13.60 -3.91
CA ILE A 131 -3.23 -12.56 -2.89
C ILE A 131 -4.61 -12.64 -2.24
N LEU A 132 -4.66 -12.90 -0.94
CA LEU A 132 -5.90 -12.97 -0.17
C LEU A 132 -6.19 -11.67 0.58
N ARG A 133 -5.16 -10.86 0.90
CA ARG A 133 -5.36 -9.56 1.53
C ARG A 133 -4.19 -8.62 1.25
N ARG A 134 -4.48 -7.33 1.17
CA ARG A 134 -3.51 -6.23 1.10
C ARG A 134 -3.84 -5.19 2.15
N GLY A 135 -2.82 -4.56 2.71
CA GLY A 135 -2.95 -3.38 3.58
C GLY A 135 -1.87 -2.39 3.20
N MET A 136 -2.25 -1.23 2.70
CA MET A 136 -1.32 -0.16 2.33
C MET A 136 -1.18 0.79 3.51
N ASP A 137 0.05 1.22 3.81
CA ASP A 137 0.25 2.28 4.79
C ASP A 137 -0.49 3.55 4.36
N GLY A 138 -1.06 4.27 5.32
CA GLY A 138 -1.87 5.46 5.07
C GLY A 138 -3.29 5.19 4.54
N SER A 139 -3.63 3.95 4.19
CA SER A 139 -5.01 3.58 3.86
C SER A 139 -5.81 3.19 5.09
N ALA A 140 -7.06 3.62 5.18
CA ALA A 140 -7.96 3.19 6.26
C ALA A 140 -8.29 1.71 6.07
N ASP A 141 -7.96 0.89 7.06
CA ASP A 141 -8.36 -0.51 7.06
C ASP A 141 -9.87 -0.59 7.35
N VAL A 142 -10.66 -0.96 6.34
CA VAL A 142 -12.13 -0.98 6.46
C VAL A 142 -12.60 -2.08 7.43
N THR A 143 -11.73 -3.01 7.81
CA THR A 143 -12.03 -4.04 8.82
C THR A 143 -11.97 -3.52 10.25
N ASP A 144 -11.27 -2.41 10.46
CA ASP A 144 -11.32 -1.69 11.72
C ASP A 144 -12.64 -0.91 11.77
N SER A 145 -13.70 -1.62 12.15
CA SER A 145 -14.83 -1.01 12.86
C SER A 145 -14.40 -0.61 14.28
N ALA A 146 -13.20 -0.05 14.42
CA ALA A 146 -12.85 0.78 15.54
C ALA A 146 -13.58 2.10 15.28
N ASP A 147 -14.85 2.13 15.69
CA ASP A 147 -15.56 3.34 16.03
C ASP A 147 -14.56 4.31 16.67
N SER A 148 -14.11 5.28 15.89
CA SER A 148 -13.19 6.33 16.32
C SER A 148 -13.99 7.28 17.19
N GLY A 149 -14.46 6.77 18.33
CA GLY A 149 -15.43 7.39 19.23
C GLY A 149 -16.75 7.76 18.54
N VAL A 150 -17.85 7.12 18.95
CA VAL A 150 -19.19 7.67 18.74
C VAL A 150 -19.26 9.06 19.39
N ASN A 151 -18.93 10.09 18.62
CA ASN A 151 -19.54 11.40 18.75
C ASN A 151 -20.64 11.49 17.68
N ALA A 152 -21.58 10.56 17.73
CA ALA A 152 -22.85 10.66 17.01
C ALA A 152 -23.78 11.63 17.75
N THR A 153 -23.36 12.88 17.86
CA THR A 153 -24.29 14.00 18.01
C THR A 153 -24.17 14.79 16.73
N PRO A 154 -25.18 14.79 15.84
CA PRO A 154 -25.20 15.71 14.71
C PRO A 154 -25.01 17.13 15.24
N GLY A 155 -23.86 17.73 14.97
CA GLY A 155 -23.62 19.13 15.26
C GLY A 155 -24.46 19.94 14.28
N GLU A 156 -25.56 20.52 14.76
CA GLU A 156 -26.36 21.44 13.96
C GLU A 156 -25.48 22.62 13.54
N PRO A 157 -25.49 23.06 12.26
CA PRO A 157 -24.64 24.15 11.82
C PRO A 157 -24.89 25.41 12.66
N GLY A 158 -23.92 25.78 13.48
CA GLY A 158 -24.00 26.96 14.36
C GLY A 158 -24.25 26.69 15.85
N ALA A 159 -24.42 25.44 16.28
CA ALA A 159 -24.56 25.12 17.71
C ALA A 159 -23.19 24.95 18.39
N ALA A 160 -22.68 26.02 19.01
CA ALA A 160 -21.60 25.90 19.98
C ALA A 160 -22.13 25.21 21.25
N SER A 161 -21.45 24.17 21.74
CA SER A 161 -21.76 23.59 23.05
C SER A 161 -21.64 24.66 24.14
N PRO A 162 -22.62 24.79 25.06
CA PRO A 162 -22.51 25.72 26.17
C PRO A 162 -21.42 25.21 27.11
N GLY A 163 -20.23 25.79 26.95
CA GLY A 163 -18.97 25.34 27.58
C GLY A 163 -17.74 25.47 26.67
N SER A 164 -17.92 25.67 25.37
CA SER A 164 -16.80 25.84 24.41
C SER A 164 -16.24 27.26 24.33
N LEU A 165 -16.78 28.22 25.08
CA LEU A 165 -16.19 29.55 25.24
C LEU A 165 -15.26 29.57 26.46
N GLY A 166 -14.28 28.69 26.44
CA GLY A 166 -13.04 28.93 27.16
C GLY A 166 -12.15 29.75 26.22
N GLU A 167 -12.17 31.08 26.39
CA GLU A 167 -11.17 31.98 25.83
C GLU A 167 -9.81 31.61 26.46
N GLY A 168 -9.17 30.55 25.97
CA GLY A 168 -7.99 29.98 26.59
C GLY A 168 -7.27 29.02 25.67
N PRO A 169 -5.93 29.01 25.69
CA PRO A 169 -5.14 28.14 24.83
C PRO A 169 -5.52 26.68 25.06
N SER A 170 -5.65 25.92 23.97
CA SER A 170 -5.91 24.48 24.07
C SER A 170 -4.90 23.85 25.02
N PRO A 171 -5.34 23.14 26.08
CA PRO A 171 -4.43 22.54 27.07
C PRO A 171 -3.59 21.41 26.48
N PHE A 172 -3.92 20.98 25.25
CA PHE A 172 -3.29 19.85 24.56
C PHE A 172 -2.25 20.28 23.52
N LEU A 173 -2.14 21.58 23.22
CA LEU A 173 -1.22 22.09 22.21
C LEU A 173 -0.13 22.95 22.85
N PRO A 174 1.15 22.76 22.50
CA PRO A 174 2.20 23.67 22.91
C PRO A 174 1.90 25.09 22.38
N SER A 175 2.16 26.11 23.22
CA SER A 175 1.82 27.50 22.93
C SER A 175 2.46 28.04 21.64
N SER A 176 3.59 27.48 21.22
CA SER A 176 4.27 27.85 19.97
C SER A 176 3.53 27.44 18.70
N TRP A 177 2.47 26.62 18.82
CA TRP A 177 1.65 26.16 17.70
C TRP A 177 0.32 26.91 17.60
N GLN A 178 0.11 27.92 18.44
CA GLN A 178 -1.16 28.65 18.57
C GLN A 178 -1.14 30.04 17.90
N ASP A 179 -0.15 30.34 17.07
CA ASP A 179 -0.10 31.58 16.30
C ASP A 179 -0.94 31.46 15.02
N ALA A 180 -2.25 31.68 15.16
CA ALA A 180 -3.08 32.08 14.01
C ALA A 180 -2.72 33.54 13.71
N GLY A 181 -1.71 33.72 12.84
CA GLY A 181 -1.05 34.99 12.54
C GLY A 181 -1.90 36.25 12.70
N THR A 182 -1.35 37.23 13.41
CA THR A 182 -1.97 38.54 13.70
C THR A 182 -2.62 39.14 12.46
N GLN A 183 -3.94 39.37 12.47
CA GLN A 183 -4.59 40.16 11.42
C GLN A 183 -4.03 41.57 11.46
N GLY A 184 -3.38 41.98 10.37
CA GLY A 184 -2.97 43.38 10.18
C GLY A 184 -4.21 44.29 10.18
N PRO A 185 -4.10 45.52 10.72
CA PRO A 185 -5.24 46.43 10.80
C PRO A 185 -5.78 46.74 9.41
N ALA A 186 -7.11 46.65 9.26
CA ALA A 186 -7.81 47.01 8.02
C ALA A 186 -7.58 48.49 7.69
N PRO A 187 -7.34 48.85 6.41
CA PRO A 187 -7.19 50.24 6.02
C PRO A 187 -8.53 50.98 6.15
N THR A 188 -8.51 52.13 6.81
CA THR A 188 -9.66 53.04 6.95
C THR A 188 -9.91 53.84 5.66
N PRO A 189 -11.17 54.18 5.35
CA PRO A 189 -11.56 54.92 4.14
C PRO A 189 -11.11 56.39 4.15
#